data_AF-A0A149QZG9-F1
#
_entry.id   AF-A0A149QZG9-F1
#
_cell.length_a   1.000
_cell.length_b   1.000
_cell.length_c   1.000
_cell.angle_alpha   90.00
_cell.angle_beta   90.00
_cell.angle_gamma   90.00
#
_symmetry.space_group_name_H-M   'P 1'
#
loop_
_entity.id
_entity.type
_entity.pdbx_description
1 polymer ?
#
loop_
_entity_poly.entity_id
_entity_poly.type
_entity_poly.pdbx_seq_one_letter_code
_entity_poly.pdbx_strand_id
1 'polypeptide(L)'
;MTSRLPPIPTIIDIGPASLGLAAFQKERDTMTTSPDTASRIDIARRLDGVRYPDLPAGVVRDAKARRIVIIRGQSDDYVILDGAIQDEVYHDFRLTRDDVLSPMAGALEEAVDLNSRYGDNDPRALDSIRKWVSEREASVLIKADYTDDGWKLETQAPHSTFRIMEDEDELHSYGLVIALDELPALPAQDAAA
;
A
#
# COMPACT_ATOMS: atom_id res chain seq x y z
N MET A 1 -69.84 -13.26 -14.66
CA MET A 1 -68.70 -13.08 -13.73
C MET A 1 -67.54 -12.52 -14.53
N THR A 2 -67.30 -11.21 -14.46
CA THR A 2 -66.18 -10.54 -15.15
C THR A 2 -65.49 -9.65 -14.13
N SER A 3 -64.30 -10.08 -13.72
CA SER A 3 -63.40 -9.37 -12.79
C SER A 3 -62.90 -8.09 -13.46
N ARG A 4 -63.05 -6.94 -12.79
CA ARG A 4 -62.43 -5.66 -13.17
C ARG A 4 -61.27 -5.39 -12.21
N LEU A 5 -60.06 -5.36 -12.74
CA LEU A 5 -58.85 -4.90 -12.03
C LEU A 5 -58.89 -3.37 -11.82
N PRO A 6 -58.29 -2.85 -10.75
CA PRO A 6 -58.20 -1.40 -10.51
C PRO A 6 -57.16 -0.72 -11.43
N PRO A 7 -57.28 0.60 -11.65
CA PRO A 7 -56.41 1.34 -12.57
C PRO A 7 -54.98 1.52 -12.04
N ILE A 8 -54.02 1.46 -12.96
CA ILE A 8 -52.58 1.72 -12.74
C ILE A 8 -52.37 3.23 -12.57
N PRO A 9 -51.60 3.71 -11.58
CA PRO A 9 -51.29 5.13 -11.46
C PRO A 9 -50.30 5.58 -12.54
N THR A 10 -50.59 6.74 -13.11
CA THR A 10 -49.86 7.45 -14.16
C THR A 10 -48.38 7.63 -13.82
N ILE A 11 -47.50 7.20 -14.74
CA ILE A 11 -46.08 7.54 -14.75
C ILE A 11 -45.97 9.05 -14.96
N ILE A 12 -45.43 9.76 -13.98
CA ILE A 12 -45.05 11.16 -14.12
C ILE A 12 -43.82 11.19 -15.03
N ASP A 13 -44.02 11.74 -16.22
CA ASP A 13 -42.96 12.14 -17.15
C ASP A 13 -42.18 13.31 -16.52
N ILE A 14 -40.94 13.04 -16.08
CA ILE A 14 -40.00 14.07 -15.67
C ILE A 14 -38.92 14.13 -16.76
N GLY A 15 -39.15 15.03 -17.73
CA GLY A 15 -38.17 15.35 -18.77
C GLY A 15 -36.84 15.86 -18.20
N PRO A 16 -35.77 15.83 -19.00
CA PRO A 16 -34.40 15.94 -18.51
C PRO A 16 -33.98 17.41 -18.43
N ALA A 17 -33.94 18.01 -17.23
CA ALA A 17 -33.07 19.14 -16.94
C ALA A 17 -33.08 19.47 -15.44
N SER A 18 -31.89 19.70 -14.90
CA SER A 18 -31.64 20.63 -13.79
C SER A 18 -31.68 20.15 -12.33
N LEU A 19 -31.71 18.84 -12.04
CA LEU A 19 -31.58 18.36 -10.65
C LEU A 19 -30.39 17.42 -10.39
N GLY A 20 -29.41 17.38 -11.30
CA GLY A 20 -28.30 16.42 -11.22
C GLY A 20 -26.90 16.96 -11.46
N LEU A 21 -26.68 18.28 -11.51
CA LEU A 21 -25.32 18.81 -11.70
C LEU A 21 -24.73 19.30 -10.38
N ALA A 22 -25.48 20.03 -9.54
CA ALA A 22 -24.95 20.53 -8.26
C ALA A 22 -24.72 19.42 -7.23
N ALA A 23 -25.54 18.35 -7.23
CA ALA A 23 -25.35 17.20 -6.34
C ALA A 23 -24.16 16.34 -6.77
N PHE A 24 -23.98 16.12 -8.08
CA PHE A 24 -22.81 15.42 -8.62
C PHE A 24 -21.51 16.23 -8.48
N GLN A 25 -21.58 17.56 -8.59
CA GLN A 25 -20.42 18.43 -8.37
C GLN A 25 -20.05 18.45 -6.89
N LYS A 26 -21.03 18.48 -5.97
CA LYS A 26 -20.79 18.43 -4.53
C LYS A 26 -20.22 17.08 -4.07
N GLU A 27 -20.58 15.98 -4.71
CA GLU A 27 -19.95 14.67 -4.48
C GLU A 27 -18.52 14.58 -5.05
N ARG A 28 -18.25 15.21 -6.20
CA ARG A 28 -16.87 15.35 -6.74
C ARG A 28 -15.99 16.26 -5.88
N ASP A 29 -16.55 17.32 -5.32
CA ASP A 29 -15.83 18.27 -4.47
C ASP A 29 -15.58 17.73 -3.05
N THR A 30 -16.29 16.67 -2.63
CA THR A 30 -16.00 15.91 -1.39
C THR A 30 -15.02 14.76 -1.58
N MET A 31 -14.60 14.46 -2.82
CA MET A 31 -13.38 13.72 -3.08
C MET A 31 -12.19 14.66 -2.92
N THR A 32 -12.05 15.22 -1.71
CA THR A 32 -10.80 15.83 -1.28
C THR A 32 -9.82 14.68 -1.12
N THR A 33 -9.20 14.28 -2.23
CA THR A 33 -8.08 13.35 -2.26
C THR A 33 -7.13 13.81 -1.17
N SER A 34 -6.91 12.99 -0.14
CA SER A 34 -5.98 13.32 0.95
C SER A 34 -4.67 13.84 0.33
N PRO A 35 -4.00 14.86 0.91
CA PRO A 35 -2.73 15.34 0.40
C PRO A 35 -1.74 14.19 0.11
N ASP A 36 -1.80 13.10 0.88
CA ASP A 36 -0.98 11.91 0.71
C ASP A 36 -1.38 11.10 -0.53
N THR A 37 -2.69 10.92 -0.75
CA THR A 37 -3.23 10.28 -1.95
C THR A 37 -2.87 11.07 -3.22
N ALA A 38 -3.00 12.40 -3.19
CA ALA A 38 -2.63 13.25 -4.31
C ALA A 38 -1.12 13.21 -4.58
N SER A 39 -0.31 13.22 -3.52
CA SER A 39 1.15 13.15 -3.60
C SER A 39 1.62 11.83 -4.21
N ARG A 40 1.03 10.70 -3.80
CA ARG A 40 1.33 9.38 -4.35
C ARG A 40 0.96 9.28 -5.84
N ILE A 41 -0.23 9.74 -6.22
CA ILE A 41 -0.67 9.76 -7.62
C ILE A 41 0.29 10.60 -8.48
N ASP A 42 0.73 11.75 -7.97
CA ASP A 42 1.71 12.60 -8.66
C ASP A 42 3.06 11.90 -8.88
N ILE A 43 3.59 11.22 -7.85
CA ILE A 43 4.84 10.44 -7.97
C ILE A 43 4.68 9.31 -8.99
N ALA A 44 3.61 8.51 -8.91
CA ALA A 44 3.37 7.41 -9.85
C ALA A 44 3.29 7.91 -11.30
N ARG A 45 2.59 9.01 -11.56
CA ARG A 45 2.49 9.61 -12.90
C ARG A 45 3.84 10.07 -13.46
N ARG A 46 4.76 10.53 -12.60
CA ARG A 46 6.11 10.96 -13.01
C ARG A 46 7.05 9.78 -13.27
N LEU A 47 6.71 8.60 -12.75
CA LEU A 47 7.45 7.36 -12.95
C LEU A 47 6.87 6.50 -14.09
N ASP A 48 5.64 6.75 -14.52
CA ASP A 48 4.99 5.91 -15.53
C ASP A 48 5.74 5.96 -16.87
N GLY A 49 6.22 4.80 -17.32
CA GLY A 49 6.99 4.65 -18.56
C GLY A 49 8.49 4.90 -18.42
N VAL A 50 9.03 4.99 -17.20
CA VAL A 50 10.49 5.05 -17.01
C VAL A 50 11.15 3.75 -17.49
N ARG A 51 12.38 3.88 -18.00
CA ARG A 51 13.17 2.73 -18.45
C ARG A 51 13.92 2.08 -17.30
N TYR A 52 13.93 0.76 -17.28
CA TYR A 52 14.80 -0.05 -16.44
C TYR A 52 16.29 0.24 -16.76
N PRO A 53 17.22 0.20 -15.77
CA PRO A 53 17.03 -0.07 -14.34
C PRO A 53 16.79 1.18 -13.47
N ASP A 54 16.97 2.37 -14.01
CA ASP A 54 17.15 3.57 -13.21
C ASP A 54 15.89 4.42 -13.06
N LEU A 55 15.59 4.84 -11.83
CA LEU A 55 14.56 5.85 -11.59
C LEU A 55 15.14 7.27 -11.70
N PRO A 56 14.36 8.26 -12.15
CA PRO A 56 14.80 9.64 -12.17
C PRO A 56 15.11 10.13 -10.74
N ALA A 57 16.37 10.48 -10.47
CA ALA A 57 16.83 10.86 -9.12
C ALA A 57 16.05 12.02 -8.48
N GLY A 58 15.54 12.95 -9.31
CA GLY A 58 14.67 14.04 -8.83
C GLY A 58 13.34 13.54 -8.29
N VAL A 59 12.74 12.51 -8.91
CA VAL A 59 11.49 11.91 -8.46
C VAL A 59 11.70 11.12 -7.17
N VAL A 60 12.78 10.35 -7.07
CA VAL A 60 13.14 9.61 -5.84
C VAL A 60 13.35 10.56 -4.66
N ARG A 61 14.05 11.69 -4.88
CA ARG A 61 14.24 12.72 -3.87
C ARG A 61 12.92 13.34 -3.40
N ASP A 62 12.01 13.63 -4.34
CA ASP A 62 10.69 14.16 -4.01
C ASP A 62 9.85 13.14 -3.24
N ALA A 63 9.91 11.86 -3.61
CA ALA A 63 9.24 10.78 -2.87
C ALA A 63 9.74 10.72 -1.42
N LYS A 64 11.07 10.75 -1.21
CA LYS A 64 11.68 10.81 0.12
C LYS A 64 11.18 12.00 0.94
N ALA A 65 11.19 13.20 0.34
CA ALA A 65 10.74 14.42 1.02
C ALA A 65 9.25 14.37 1.43
N ARG A 66 8.44 13.56 0.74
CA ARG A 66 7.00 13.40 0.97
C ARG A 66 6.65 12.14 1.77
N ARG A 67 7.63 11.46 2.40
CA ARG A 67 7.43 10.17 3.11
C ARG A 67 6.74 9.11 2.24
N ILE A 68 7.12 9.07 0.96
CA ILE A 68 6.64 8.08 0.00
C ILE A 68 7.74 7.05 -0.28
N VAL A 69 7.35 5.79 -0.33
CA VAL A 69 8.19 4.68 -0.79
C VAL A 69 7.73 4.23 -2.18
N ILE A 70 8.71 3.95 -3.03
CA ILE A 70 8.54 3.37 -4.37
C ILE A 70 9.06 1.93 -4.29
N ILE A 71 8.26 0.96 -4.72
CA ILE A 71 8.59 -0.47 -4.66
C ILE A 71 8.56 -1.01 -6.09
N ARG A 72 9.62 -1.69 -6.50
CA ARG A 72 9.73 -2.23 -7.86
C ARG A 72 10.67 -3.43 -7.92
N GLY A 73 10.41 -4.33 -8.86
CA GLY A 73 11.39 -5.35 -9.24
C GLY A 73 12.66 -4.73 -9.81
N GLN A 74 13.83 -5.25 -9.39
CA GLN A 74 15.12 -4.84 -9.93
C GLN A 74 15.85 -6.01 -10.62
N SER A 75 15.70 -7.24 -10.18
CA SER A 75 16.13 -8.43 -10.93
C SER A 75 15.17 -9.58 -10.66
N ASP A 76 15.35 -10.75 -11.25
CA ASP A 76 14.61 -11.97 -10.92
C ASP A 76 14.73 -12.44 -9.46
N ASP A 77 15.69 -11.90 -8.69
CA ASP A 77 15.98 -12.30 -7.32
C ASP A 77 15.40 -11.35 -6.25
N TYR A 78 15.22 -10.07 -6.57
CA TYR A 78 14.82 -9.07 -5.57
C TYR A 78 14.04 -7.87 -6.11
N VAL A 79 13.40 -7.20 -5.15
CA VAL A 79 12.73 -5.91 -5.32
C VAL A 79 13.46 -4.84 -4.53
N ILE A 80 13.47 -3.62 -5.06
CA ILE A 80 14.06 -2.44 -4.43
C ILE A 80 12.95 -1.56 -3.87
N LEU A 81 13.25 -0.98 -2.71
CA LEU A 81 12.53 0.14 -2.13
C LEU A 81 13.37 1.41 -2.31
N ASP A 82 12.76 2.46 -2.86
CA ASP A 82 13.36 3.77 -3.09
C ASP A 82 12.52 4.87 -2.42
N GLY A 83 13.16 5.99 -2.04
CA GLY A 83 12.49 7.18 -1.51
C GLY A 83 12.65 7.33 0.01
N ALA A 84 11.52 7.27 0.74
CA ALA A 84 11.52 7.46 2.19
C ALA A 84 12.22 6.32 2.94
N ILE A 85 12.06 5.10 2.43
CA ILE A 85 12.79 3.91 2.84
C ILE A 85 13.63 3.46 1.64
N GLN A 86 14.88 3.08 1.89
CA GLN A 86 15.78 2.56 0.88
C GLN A 86 16.31 1.21 1.33
N ASP A 87 15.91 0.15 0.62
CA ASP A 87 16.22 -1.23 1.00
C ASP A 87 16.11 -2.19 -0.19
N GLU A 88 16.61 -3.40 -0.01
CA GLU A 88 16.56 -4.52 -0.95
C GLU A 88 15.93 -5.74 -0.27
N VAL A 89 14.87 -6.30 -0.87
CA VAL A 89 14.16 -7.45 -0.31
C VAL A 89 13.94 -8.55 -1.34
N TYR A 90 14.06 -9.79 -0.88
CA TYR A 90 14.15 -10.99 -1.73
C TYR A 90 12.88 -11.87 -1.69
N HIS A 91 11.88 -11.48 -0.91
CA HIS A 91 10.65 -12.25 -0.68
C HIS A 91 9.56 -11.31 -0.16
N ASP A 92 8.35 -11.84 0.06
CA ASP A 92 7.29 -11.18 0.82
C ASP A 92 7.85 -10.43 2.03
N PHE A 93 7.34 -9.24 2.29
CA PHE A 93 7.78 -8.42 3.40
C PHE A 93 6.62 -7.64 3.99
N ARG A 94 6.81 -7.12 5.20
CA ARG A 94 5.87 -6.20 5.82
C ARG A 94 6.43 -4.80 5.80
N LEU A 95 5.62 -3.83 5.41
CA LEU A 95 5.97 -2.43 5.38
C LEU A 95 5.30 -1.71 6.56
N THR A 96 6.09 -0.99 7.34
CA THR A 96 5.62 -0.07 8.39
C THR A 96 5.77 1.37 7.92
N ARG A 97 5.39 2.34 8.77
CA ARG A 97 5.62 3.76 8.50
C ARG A 97 7.09 4.16 8.45
N ASP A 98 7.98 3.36 9.03
CA ASP A 98 9.37 3.76 9.29
C ASP A 98 10.40 2.75 8.78
N ASP A 99 10.00 1.51 8.52
CA ASP A 99 10.91 0.41 8.18
C ASP A 99 10.25 -0.74 7.43
N VAL A 100 11.08 -1.65 6.90
CA VAL A 100 10.74 -2.95 6.34
C VAL A 100 10.96 -4.03 7.39
N LEU A 101 10.01 -4.96 7.50
CA LEU A 101 10.11 -6.12 8.38
C LEU A 101 10.05 -7.40 7.56
N SER A 102 10.93 -8.36 7.87
CA SER A 102 10.79 -9.72 7.36
C SER A 102 9.50 -10.36 7.94
N PRO A 103 8.76 -11.19 7.18
CA PRO A 103 7.52 -11.81 7.65
C PRO A 103 7.69 -12.71 8.87
N MET A 104 8.90 -13.25 9.09
CA MET A 104 9.25 -14.16 10.19
C MET A 104 10.37 -13.67 11.11
N ALA A 105 11.22 -12.73 10.68
CA ALA A 105 12.46 -12.45 11.41
C ALA A 105 12.31 -11.44 12.56
N GLY A 106 13.32 -11.42 13.42
CA GLY A 106 13.51 -10.39 14.45
C GLY A 106 12.95 -10.79 15.81
N ALA A 107 11.84 -10.16 16.21
CA ALA A 107 11.33 -10.27 17.57
C ALA A 107 10.74 -11.67 17.90
N LEU A 108 10.22 -12.41 16.91
CA LEU A 108 9.76 -13.79 17.14
C LEU A 108 10.92 -14.77 17.30
N GLU A 109 11.97 -14.63 16.50
CA GLU A 109 13.18 -15.46 16.62
C GLU A 109 13.89 -15.22 17.95
N GLU A 110 13.99 -13.97 18.38
CA GLU A 110 14.51 -13.60 19.69
C GLU A 110 13.68 -14.23 20.82
N ALA A 111 12.34 -14.19 20.73
CA ALA A 111 11.47 -14.81 21.71
C ALA A 111 11.68 -16.34 21.80
N VAL A 112 11.85 -17.01 20.65
CA VAL A 112 12.12 -18.45 20.58
C VAL A 112 13.48 -18.79 21.22
N ASP A 113 14.53 -18.02 20.92
CA ASP A 113 15.86 -18.21 21.50
C ASP A 113 15.86 -17.96 23.02
N LEU A 114 15.18 -16.90 23.49
CA LEU A 114 15.06 -16.58 24.91
C LEU A 114 14.31 -17.66 25.69
N ASN A 115 13.17 -18.15 25.18
CA ASN A 115 12.45 -19.25 25.82
C ASN A 115 13.29 -20.53 25.86
N SER A 116 14.04 -20.83 24.79
CA SER A 116 14.94 -21.99 24.73
C SER A 116 16.05 -21.92 25.79
N ARG A 117 16.59 -20.72 26.06
CA ARG A 117 17.71 -20.52 27.00
C ARG A 117 17.28 -20.41 28.46
N TYR A 118 16.14 -19.79 28.74
CA TYR A 118 15.76 -19.37 30.09
C TYR A 118 14.45 -19.99 30.58
N GLY A 119 13.81 -20.82 29.75
CA GLY A 119 12.56 -21.51 30.05
C GLY A 119 11.33 -20.70 29.65
N ASP A 120 10.19 -21.40 29.63
CA ASP A 120 8.90 -20.82 29.25
C ASP A 120 8.53 -19.66 30.20
N ASN A 121 8.08 -18.55 29.61
CA ASN A 121 7.68 -17.29 30.29
C ASN A 121 8.82 -16.38 30.75
N ASP A 122 10.00 -16.43 30.13
CA ASP A 122 11.01 -15.39 30.35
C ASP A 122 10.40 -14.01 30.01
N PRO A 123 10.45 -13.02 30.92
CA PRO A 123 9.85 -11.71 30.68
C PRO A 123 10.36 -11.01 29.42
N ARG A 124 11.60 -11.27 29.00
CA ARG A 124 12.17 -10.72 27.76
C ARG A 124 11.57 -11.41 26.55
N ALA A 125 11.34 -12.72 26.60
CA ALA A 125 10.65 -13.43 25.52
C ALA A 125 9.20 -12.93 25.35
N LEU A 126 8.51 -12.66 26.46
CA LEU A 126 7.18 -12.05 26.43
C LEU A 126 7.20 -10.63 25.85
N ASP A 127 8.23 -9.84 26.17
CA ASP A 127 8.42 -8.50 25.59
C ASP A 127 8.68 -8.55 24.08
N SER A 128 9.56 -9.44 23.62
CA SER A 128 9.81 -9.66 22.19
C SER A 128 8.53 -10.14 21.47
N ILE A 129 7.71 -11.00 22.08
CA ILE A 129 6.40 -11.38 21.51
C ILE A 129 5.47 -10.16 21.39
N ARG A 130 5.35 -9.33 22.43
CA ARG A 130 4.51 -8.12 22.39
C ARG A 130 4.97 -7.14 21.33
N LYS A 131 6.29 -6.94 21.21
CA LYS A 131 6.89 -6.12 20.16
C LYS A 131 6.54 -6.66 18.78
N TRP A 132 6.72 -7.97 18.54
CA TRP A 132 6.38 -8.61 17.26
C TRP A 132 4.90 -8.46 16.91
N VAL A 133 3.99 -8.63 17.88
CA VAL A 133 2.54 -8.42 17.67
C VAL A 133 2.25 -6.98 17.28
N SER A 134 2.82 -6.01 18.01
CA SER A 134 2.62 -4.58 17.76
C SER A 134 3.14 -4.17 16.37
N GLU A 135 4.31 -4.66 15.98
CA GLU A 135 4.91 -4.44 14.66
C GLU A 135 4.06 -5.07 13.54
N ARG A 136 3.46 -6.25 13.77
CA ARG A 136 2.55 -6.86 12.80
C ARG A 136 1.26 -6.08 12.61
N GLU A 137 0.68 -5.57 13.69
CA GLU A 137 -0.54 -4.76 13.66
C GLU A 137 -0.28 -3.40 12.98
N ALA A 138 0.92 -2.85 13.13
CA ALA A 138 1.35 -1.58 12.54
C ALA A 138 1.94 -1.69 11.13
N SER A 139 1.79 -2.85 10.48
CA SER A 139 2.37 -3.10 9.16
C SER A 139 1.40 -3.71 8.18
N VAL A 140 1.69 -3.52 6.90
CA VAL A 140 0.96 -4.10 5.78
C VAL A 140 1.83 -5.14 5.09
N LEU A 141 1.24 -6.25 4.64
CA LEU A 141 1.96 -7.23 3.83
C LEU A 141 2.08 -6.71 2.39
N ILE A 142 3.30 -6.78 1.85
CA ILE A 142 3.57 -6.70 0.42
C ILE A 142 3.98 -8.10 -0.01
N LYS A 143 3.19 -8.71 -0.90
CA LYS A 143 3.59 -9.94 -1.57
C LYS A 143 4.43 -9.62 -2.78
N ALA A 144 5.53 -10.34 -2.94
CA ALA A 144 6.45 -10.14 -4.04
C ALA A 144 6.74 -11.50 -4.68
N ASP A 145 6.09 -11.76 -5.81
CA ASP A 145 6.22 -13.01 -6.55
C ASP A 145 6.83 -12.73 -7.93
N TYR A 146 7.97 -13.35 -8.23
CA TYR A 146 8.54 -13.33 -9.57
C TYR A 146 7.94 -14.46 -10.42
N THR A 147 7.46 -14.12 -11.62
CA THR A 147 6.84 -15.06 -12.57
C THR A 147 7.48 -14.92 -13.95
N ASP A 148 7.10 -15.78 -14.89
CA ASP A 148 7.54 -15.67 -16.30
C ASP A 148 7.16 -14.30 -16.93
N ASP A 149 6.15 -13.61 -16.40
CA ASP A 149 5.72 -12.27 -16.81
C ASP A 149 6.42 -11.14 -16.00
N GLY A 150 7.45 -11.46 -15.23
CA GLY A 150 8.13 -10.55 -14.32
C GLY A 150 7.51 -10.49 -12.92
N TRP A 151 7.87 -9.45 -12.16
CA TRP A 151 7.40 -9.23 -10.78
C TRP A 151 5.92 -8.90 -10.69
N LYS A 152 5.25 -9.57 -9.76
CA LYS A 152 3.88 -9.29 -9.32
C LYS A 152 3.93 -8.83 -7.88
N LEU A 153 3.55 -7.58 -7.65
CA LEU A 153 3.50 -6.96 -6.33
C LEU A 153 2.05 -6.79 -5.90
N GLU A 154 1.67 -7.38 -4.77
CA GLU A 154 0.30 -7.30 -4.24
C GLU A 154 0.26 -6.75 -2.82
N THR A 155 -0.69 -5.86 -2.55
CA THR A 155 -0.95 -5.36 -1.20
C THR A 155 -2.38 -4.85 -1.05
N GLN A 156 -2.85 -4.81 0.20
CA GLN A 156 -4.10 -4.13 0.58
C GLN A 156 -3.88 -2.67 0.98
N ALA A 157 -2.62 -2.23 1.12
CA ALA A 157 -2.32 -0.85 1.43
C ALA A 157 -2.80 0.09 0.32
N PRO A 158 -3.27 1.32 0.63
CA PRO A 158 -3.51 2.33 -0.40
C PRO A 158 -2.24 2.60 -1.21
N HIS A 159 -2.32 2.39 -2.52
CA HIS A 159 -1.18 2.51 -3.42
C HIS A 159 -1.60 3.09 -4.77
N SER A 160 -0.60 3.45 -5.57
CA SER A 160 -0.72 3.79 -6.99
C SER A 160 0.30 2.96 -7.74
N THR A 161 0.02 2.62 -8.98
CA THR A 161 0.91 1.83 -9.83
C THR A 161 1.53 2.69 -10.92
N PHE A 162 2.67 2.27 -11.43
CA PHE A 162 3.33 2.85 -12.60
C PHE A 162 4.03 1.75 -13.41
N ARG A 163 4.23 1.99 -14.70
CA ARG A 163 4.93 1.07 -15.60
C ARG A 163 6.42 1.33 -15.62
N ILE A 164 7.19 0.25 -15.64
CA ILE A 164 8.61 0.23 -15.94
C ILE A 164 8.78 -0.50 -17.27
N MET A 165 9.50 0.12 -18.20
CA MET A 165 9.70 -0.39 -19.55
C MET A 165 11.11 -0.94 -19.69
N GLU A 166 11.27 -2.04 -20.43
CA GLU A 166 12.59 -2.54 -20.86
C GLU A 166 13.13 -1.63 -21.99
N ASP A 167 12.26 -1.33 -22.95
CA ASP A 167 12.52 -0.44 -24.08
C ASP A 167 11.28 0.39 -24.45
N GLU A 168 11.02 0.68 -25.73
CA GLU A 168 9.94 1.60 -26.13
C GLU A 168 8.55 0.97 -26.06
N ASP A 169 8.45 -0.34 -26.32
CA ASP A 169 7.18 -1.05 -26.45
C ASP A 169 7.10 -2.31 -25.56
N GLU A 170 8.16 -2.69 -24.86
CA GLU A 170 8.18 -3.83 -23.94
C GLU A 170 8.04 -3.41 -22.48
N LEU A 171 6.94 -3.82 -21.86
CA LEU A 171 6.73 -3.65 -20.42
C LEU A 171 7.62 -4.63 -19.65
N HIS A 172 8.50 -4.10 -18.81
CA HIS A 172 9.30 -4.91 -17.90
C HIS A 172 8.49 -5.33 -16.65
N SER A 173 7.90 -4.36 -15.94
CA SER A 173 7.11 -4.65 -14.73
C SER A 173 6.24 -3.46 -14.29
N TYR A 174 5.37 -3.70 -13.30
CA TYR A 174 4.67 -2.64 -12.57
C TYR A 174 5.34 -2.39 -11.23
N GLY A 175 5.50 -1.11 -10.88
CA GLY A 175 5.91 -0.69 -9.54
C GLY A 175 4.73 -0.19 -8.71
N LEU A 176 4.90 -0.20 -7.39
CA LEU A 176 3.98 0.41 -6.43
C LEU A 176 4.57 1.73 -5.91
N VAL A 177 3.71 2.69 -5.64
CA VAL A 177 4.02 3.88 -4.85
C VAL A 177 3.12 3.85 -3.64
N ILE A 178 3.65 4.06 -2.44
CA ILE A 178 2.90 4.03 -1.17
C ILE A 178 3.28 5.25 -0.34
N ALA A 179 2.28 5.97 0.17
CA ALA A 179 2.51 7.03 1.16
C ALA A 179 2.55 6.39 2.55
N LEU A 180 3.66 6.52 3.27
CA LEU A 180 3.85 5.85 4.56
C LEU A 180 2.85 6.36 5.61
N ASP A 181 2.42 7.61 5.51
CA ASP A 181 1.48 8.21 6.46
C ASP A 181 0.04 7.66 6.34
N GLU A 182 -0.27 6.92 5.26
CA GLU A 182 -1.53 6.18 5.09
C GLU A 182 -1.49 4.75 5.65
N LEU A 183 -0.32 4.26 6.11
CA LEU A 183 -0.19 2.95 6.75
C LEU A 183 -0.66 3.00 8.21
N PRO A 184 -1.01 1.85 8.83
CA PRO A 184 -1.31 1.81 10.26
C PRO A 184 -0.16 2.37 11.09
N ALA A 185 -0.48 3.12 12.16
CA ALA A 185 0.53 3.57 13.13
C ALA A 185 0.81 2.46 14.15
N LEU A 186 2.01 2.47 14.73
CA LEU A 186 2.28 1.65 15.92
C LEU A 186 1.25 2.01 17.01
N PRO A 187 0.63 1.02 17.67
CA PRO A 187 -0.18 1.30 18.84
C PRO A 187 0.69 2.09 19.81
N ALA A 188 0.16 3.18 20.35
CA ALA A 188 0.84 3.90 21.42
C ALA A 188 1.13 2.86 22.51
N GLN A 189 2.41 2.66 22.83
CA GLN A 189 2.73 1.88 24.02
C GLN A 189 2.07 2.63 25.17
N ASP A 190 1.02 2.05 25.75
CA ASP A 190 0.44 2.57 26.97
C ASP A 190 1.62 2.81 27.91
N ALA A 191 1.81 4.07 28.29
CA ALA A 191 2.80 4.48 29.26
C ALA A 191 2.49 3.69 30.54
N ALA A 192 3.14 2.54 30.70
CA ALA A 192 3.00 1.69 31.85
C ALA A 192 3.56 2.47 33.04
N ALA A 193 2.65 3.11 33.77
CA ALA A 193 2.84 3.65 35.09
C ALA A 193 2.87 2.53 36.14
#